data_AF-A0A662HTS2-F1
#
_entry.id   AF-A0A662HTS2-F1
#
_cell.length_a   1.000
_cell.length_b   1.000
_cell.length_c   1.000
_cell.angle_alpha   90.00
_cell.angle_beta   90.00
_cell.angle_gamma   90.00
#
_symmetry.space_group_name_H-M   'P 1'
#
loop_
_entity.id
_entity.type
_entity.pdbx_description
1 polymer ?
#
loop_
_entity_poly.entity_id
_entity_poly.type
_entity_poly.pdbx_seq_one_letter_code
_entity_poly.pdbx_strand_id
1 'polypeptide(L)'
;MALYFAFLSRAENVSKRHIETGYMPITSAAYLLTKAKGYYAEKPAAELPVLQLMRTPTTEYTRGLRLGNFPAIRVVMYEELEAALAGKQSAEEALGKMAKRGNEILREFEALYGG
;
A
#
# COMPACT_ATOMS: atom_id res chain seq x y z
N MET A 1 -0.75 13.15 -22.15
CA MET A 1 -0.69 12.32 -20.92
C MET A 1 0.74 11.94 -20.52
N ALA A 2 1.59 11.42 -21.42
CA ALA A 2 2.97 11.02 -21.09
C ALA A 2 3.86 12.16 -20.55
N LEU A 3 3.84 13.34 -21.18
CA LEU A 3 4.62 14.51 -20.73
C LEU A 3 4.21 14.99 -19.32
N TYR A 4 2.93 14.86 -18.98
CA TYR A 4 2.42 15.24 -17.67
C TYR A 4 2.88 14.27 -16.58
N PHE A 5 2.86 12.95 -16.84
CA PHE A 5 3.44 11.97 -15.91
C PHE A 5 4.95 12.15 -15.75
N ALA A 6 5.67 12.47 -16.84
CA ALA A 6 7.09 12.80 -16.76
C ALA A 6 7.35 14.03 -15.90
N PHE A 7 6.49 15.06 -16.00
CA PHE A 7 6.55 16.23 -15.13
C PHE A 7 6.30 15.85 -13.66
N LEU A 8 5.23 15.12 -13.35
CA LEU A 8 4.92 14.71 -11.97
C LEU A 8 6.04 13.87 -11.33
N SER A 9 6.73 13.06 -12.13
CA SER A 9 7.81 12.18 -11.68
C SER A 9 9.17 12.87 -11.50
N ARG A 10 9.31 14.16 -11.84
CA ARG A 10 10.54 14.92 -11.57
C ARG A 10 10.82 14.93 -10.07
N ALA A 11 12.07 14.75 -9.68
CA ALA A 11 12.48 14.65 -8.27
C ALA A 11 12.01 15.85 -7.44
N GLU A 12 12.05 17.05 -8.02
CA GLU A 12 11.59 18.30 -7.40
C GLU A 12 10.09 18.28 -7.09
N ASN A 13 9.27 17.84 -8.05
CA ASN A 13 7.82 17.77 -7.90
C ASN A 13 7.41 16.69 -6.91
N VAL A 14 8.06 15.52 -6.96
CA VAL A 14 7.84 14.44 -5.99
C VAL A 14 8.28 14.85 -4.59
N SER A 15 9.43 15.51 -4.45
CA SER A 15 9.92 16.06 -3.18
C SER A 15 8.96 17.10 -2.61
N LYS A 16 8.51 18.05 -3.43
CA LYS A 16 7.53 19.06 -3.04
C LYS A 16 6.22 18.41 -2.55
N ARG A 17 5.65 17.48 -3.32
CA ARG A 17 4.44 16.76 -2.95
C ARG A 17 4.61 15.99 -1.63
N HIS A 18 5.74 15.31 -1.45
CA HIS A 18 6.02 14.58 -0.20
C HIS A 18 6.03 15.52 1.01
N ILE A 19 6.69 16.67 0.91
CA ILE A 19 6.76 17.67 1.99
C ILE A 19 5.39 18.27 2.29
N GLU A 20 4.61 18.60 1.25
CA GLU A 20 3.32 19.29 1.41
C GLU A 20 2.20 18.37 1.92
N THR A 21 2.22 17.09 1.51
CA THR A 21 1.09 16.18 1.80
C THR A 21 1.43 15.04 2.74
N GLY A 22 2.72 14.80 3.03
CA GLY A 22 3.17 13.64 3.80
C GLY A 22 3.15 12.30 3.04
N TYR A 23 2.76 12.27 1.76
CA TYR A 23 2.81 11.05 0.95
C TYR A 23 4.24 10.65 0.64
N MET A 24 4.48 9.35 0.44
CA MET A 24 5.82 8.82 0.18
C MET A 24 6.48 9.43 -1.08
N PRO A 25 7.79 9.70 -1.06
CA PRO A 25 8.54 9.97 -2.27
C PRO A 25 8.58 8.69 -3.12
N ILE A 26 8.10 8.78 -4.36
CA ILE A 26 7.98 7.61 -5.26
C ILE A 26 9.28 7.29 -6.02
N THR A 27 10.34 8.07 -5.83
CA THR A 27 11.66 7.84 -6.44
C THR A 27 12.79 8.08 -5.43
N SER A 28 13.89 7.33 -5.56
CA SER A 28 15.08 7.50 -4.71
C SER A 28 15.70 8.89 -4.87
N ALA A 29 15.68 9.47 -6.07
CA ALA A 29 16.16 10.82 -6.32
C ALA A 29 15.38 11.88 -5.51
N ALA A 30 14.05 11.74 -5.42
CA ALA A 30 13.23 12.64 -4.63
C ALA A 30 13.46 12.49 -3.11
N TYR A 31 13.70 11.26 -2.64
CA TYR A 31 14.08 11.01 -1.25
C TYR A 31 15.42 11.70 -0.91
N LEU A 32 16.46 11.49 -1.72
CA LEU A 32 17.77 12.12 -1.52
C LEU A 32 17.68 13.65 -1.58
N LEU A 33 16.91 14.20 -2.53
CA LEU A 33 16.66 15.65 -2.60
C LEU A 33 15.95 16.17 -1.35
N THR A 34 14.94 15.46 -0.86
CA THR A 34 14.20 15.86 0.34
C THR A 34 15.08 15.82 1.60
N LYS A 35 15.95 14.80 1.69
CA LYS A 35 16.94 14.69 2.76
C LYS A 35 17.96 15.83 2.71
N ALA A 36 18.48 16.15 1.53
CA ALA A 36 19.43 17.24 1.33
C ALA A 36 18.83 18.62 1.66
N LYS A 37 17.51 18.80 1.49
CA LYS A 37 16.77 20.01 1.92
C LYS A 37 16.60 20.13 3.44
N GLY A 38 17.07 19.15 4.22
CA GLY A 38 16.97 19.17 5.69
C GLY A 38 15.60 18.77 6.25
N TYR A 39 14.65 18.36 5.41
CA TYR A 39 13.26 18.08 5.83
C TYR A 39 13.19 17.01 6.94
N TYR A 40 13.97 15.94 6.81
CA TYR A 40 14.00 14.87 7.81
C TYR A 40 14.78 15.24 9.09
N ALA A 41 15.68 16.23 9.03
CA ALA A 41 16.32 16.75 10.23
C ALA A 41 15.33 17.57 11.07
N GLU A 42 14.49 18.38 10.40
CA GLU A 42 13.41 19.14 11.03
C GLU A 42 12.25 18.22 11.49
N LYS A 43 11.91 17.22 10.68
CA LYS A 43 10.80 16.27 10.94
C LYS A 43 11.27 14.81 10.87
N PRO A 44 11.99 14.30 11.89
CA PRO A 44 12.54 12.94 11.87
C PRO A 44 11.51 11.83 11.64
N ALA A 45 10.30 11.99 12.20
CA ALA A 45 9.23 11.02 12.02
C ALA A 45 8.80 10.84 10.56
N ALA A 46 9.00 11.84 9.70
CA ALA A 46 8.64 11.76 8.28
C ALA A 46 9.57 10.83 7.48
N GLU A 47 10.77 10.51 7.99
CA GLU A 47 11.69 9.58 7.32
C GLU A 47 11.37 8.12 7.62
N LEU A 48 10.75 7.83 8.77
CA LEU A 48 10.52 6.46 9.26
C LEU A 48 9.76 5.56 8.26
N PRO A 49 8.67 6.01 7.61
CA PRO A 49 7.99 5.19 6.61
C PRO A 49 8.87 4.88 5.39
N VAL A 50 9.78 5.79 5.03
CA VAL A 50 10.69 5.62 3.88
C VAL A 50 11.72 4.55 4.21
N LEU A 51 12.29 4.62 5.41
CA LEU A 51 13.18 3.59 5.93
C LEU A 51 12.49 2.23 6.05
N GLN A 52 11.22 2.19 6.45
CA GLN A 52 10.45 0.95 6.54
C GLN A 52 10.32 0.26 5.17
N LEU A 53 10.01 1.01 4.11
CA LEU A 53 9.92 0.45 2.75
C LEU A 53 11.27 -0.02 2.21
N MET A 54 12.37 0.62 2.60
CA MET A 54 13.72 0.26 2.16
C MET A 54 14.40 -0.80 3.06
N ARG A 55 13.77 -1.20 4.17
CA ARG A 55 14.40 -2.03 5.21
C ARG A 55 14.83 -3.41 4.72
N THR A 56 14.06 -4.01 3.83
CA THR A 56 14.30 -5.37 3.32
C THR A 56 14.05 -5.43 1.83
N PRO A 57 14.90 -6.13 1.05
CA PRO A 57 14.61 -6.41 -0.35
C PRO A 57 13.25 -7.08 -0.52
N THR A 58 12.50 -6.69 -1.55
CA THR A 58 11.23 -7.34 -1.88
C THR A 58 11.47 -8.75 -2.42
N THR A 59 10.71 -9.73 -1.97
CA THR A 59 10.65 -11.07 -2.55
C THR A 59 9.56 -11.12 -3.63
N GLU A 60 9.37 -12.26 -4.28
CA GLU A 60 8.26 -12.47 -5.22
C GLU A 60 6.90 -12.12 -4.60
N TYR A 61 6.69 -12.49 -3.33
CA TYR A 61 5.41 -12.35 -2.63
C TYR A 61 5.25 -11.06 -1.82
N THR A 62 6.26 -10.18 -1.77
CA THR A 62 6.22 -8.93 -0.97
C THR A 62 6.28 -7.64 -1.78
N ARG A 63 6.20 -7.72 -3.12
CA ARG A 63 6.15 -6.54 -4.02
C ARG A 63 4.83 -5.78 -3.96
N GLY A 64 3.80 -6.37 -3.37
CA GLY A 64 2.45 -5.86 -3.30
C GLY A 64 1.42 -6.96 -3.56
N LEU A 65 0.15 -6.57 -3.60
CA LEU A 65 -0.97 -7.48 -3.86
C LEU A 65 -1.58 -7.16 -5.23
N ARG A 66 -1.77 -8.19 -6.05
CA ARG A 66 -2.49 -8.10 -7.33
C ARG A 66 -3.62 -9.12 -7.33
N LEU A 67 -4.78 -8.67 -6.85
CA LEU A 67 -5.98 -9.49 -6.66
C LEU A 67 -7.16 -8.87 -7.42
N GLY A 68 -7.88 -9.72 -8.16
CA GLY A 68 -9.12 -9.33 -8.83
C GLY A 68 -10.18 -8.89 -7.81
N ASN A 69 -10.87 -7.79 -8.09
CA ASN A 69 -11.88 -7.21 -7.20
C ASN A 69 -11.42 -7.05 -5.73
N PHE A 70 -10.16 -6.62 -5.52
CA PHE A 70 -9.62 -6.41 -4.17
C PHE A 70 -10.43 -5.46 -3.26
N PRO A 71 -11.14 -4.43 -3.75
CA PRO A 71 -12.02 -3.62 -2.90
C PRO A 71 -13.09 -4.45 -2.16
N ALA A 72 -13.72 -5.42 -2.82
CA ALA A 72 -14.71 -6.29 -2.19
C ALA A 72 -14.06 -7.22 -1.15
N ILE A 73 -12.88 -7.76 -1.47
CA ILE A 73 -12.10 -8.58 -0.52
C ILE A 73 -11.76 -7.78 0.75
N ARG A 74 -11.43 -6.48 0.61
CA ARG A 74 -11.18 -5.62 1.78
C ARG A 74 -12.42 -5.42 2.66
N VAL A 75 -13.61 -5.31 2.08
CA VAL A 75 -14.86 -5.22 2.86
C VAL A 75 -15.05 -6.48 3.71
N VAL A 76 -14.87 -7.67 3.10
CA VAL A 76 -14.89 -8.95 3.82
C VAL A 76 -13.85 -8.96 4.96
N MET A 77 -12.62 -8.52 4.68
CA MET A 77 -11.58 -8.44 5.71
C MET A 77 -11.97 -7.54 6.88
N TYR A 78 -12.61 -6.39 6.61
CA TYR A 78 -13.07 -5.49 7.68
C TYR A 78 -14.17 -6.14 8.52
N GLU A 79 -15.19 -6.71 7.90
CA GLU A 79 -16.31 -7.36 8.61
C GLU A 79 -15.83 -8.45 9.57
N GLU A 80 -14.97 -9.35 9.08
CA GLU A 80 -14.49 -10.48 9.88
C GLU A 80 -13.53 -10.02 10.99
N LEU A 81 -12.71 -9.00 10.73
CA LEU A 81 -11.79 -8.43 11.71
C LEU A 81 -12.57 -7.69 12.81
N GLU A 82 -13.57 -6.90 12.44
CA GLU A 82 -14.44 -6.21 13.39
C GLU A 82 -15.21 -7.18 14.28
N ALA A 83 -15.73 -8.28 13.71
CA ALA A 83 -16.39 -9.33 14.48
C ALA A 83 -15.43 -10.02 15.45
N ALA A 84 -14.17 -10.27 15.05
CA ALA A 84 -13.15 -10.83 15.93
C ALA A 84 -12.78 -9.86 17.07
N LEU A 85 -12.57 -8.58 16.76
CA LEU A 85 -12.25 -7.55 17.75
C LEU A 85 -13.41 -7.29 18.72
N ALA A 86 -14.65 -7.48 18.27
CA ALA A 86 -15.85 -7.45 19.10
C ALA A 86 -16.09 -8.72 19.92
N GLY A 87 -15.18 -9.72 19.84
CA GLY A 87 -15.29 -10.98 20.58
C GLY A 87 -16.37 -11.94 20.06
N LYS A 88 -16.90 -11.71 18.86
CA LYS A 88 -17.96 -12.54 18.26
C LYS A 88 -17.43 -13.81 17.57
N GLN A 89 -16.12 -13.87 17.33
CA GLN A 89 -15.43 -15.03 16.76
C GLN A 89 -13.95 -15.03 17.15
N SER A 90 -13.30 -16.18 17.04
CA SER A 90 -11.84 -16.26 17.28
C SER A 90 -11.06 -15.65 16.11
N ALA A 91 -9.78 -15.32 16.35
CA ALA A 91 -8.89 -14.86 15.29
C ALA A 91 -8.71 -15.91 14.18
N GLU A 92 -8.64 -17.19 14.55
CA GLU A 92 -8.52 -18.29 13.60
C GLU A 92 -9.77 -18.41 12.72
N GLU A 93 -10.96 -18.34 13.34
CA GLU A 93 -12.23 -18.39 12.61
C GLU A 93 -12.37 -17.21 11.64
N ALA A 94 -12.02 -16.00 12.10
CA ALA A 94 -12.05 -14.81 11.27
C ALA A 94 -11.13 -14.93 10.05
N LEU A 95 -9.87 -15.35 10.25
CA LEU A 95 -8.93 -15.55 9.14
C LEU A 95 -9.40 -16.64 8.17
N GLY A 96 -9.98 -17.73 8.68
CA GLY A 96 -10.57 -18.78 7.86
C GLY A 96 -11.73 -18.28 7.00
N LYS A 97 -12.65 -17.48 7.57
CA LYS A 97 -13.77 -16.88 6.84
C LYS A 97 -13.29 -15.85 5.81
N MET A 98 -12.33 -14.99 6.17
CA MET A 98 -11.71 -14.04 5.23
C MET A 98 -11.12 -14.77 4.01
N ALA A 99 -10.37 -15.85 4.23
CA ALA A 99 -9.76 -16.62 3.16
C ALA A 99 -10.82 -17.29 2.28
N LYS A 100 -11.84 -17.91 2.88
CA LYS A 100 -12.93 -18.57 2.13
C LYS A 100 -13.68 -17.57 1.26
N ARG A 101 -14.24 -16.51 1.87
CA ARG A 101 -15.04 -15.49 1.18
C ARG A 101 -14.21 -14.70 0.16
N GLY A 102 -12.95 -14.41 0.48
CA GLY A 102 -12.03 -13.77 -0.46
C GLY A 102 -11.74 -14.64 -1.69
N ASN A 103 -11.55 -15.95 -1.51
CA ASN A 103 -11.33 -16.88 -2.63
C ASN A 103 -12.57 -17.01 -3.53
N GLU A 104 -13.78 -16.98 -2.96
CA GLU A 104 -15.03 -16.96 -3.74
C GLU A 104 -15.06 -15.73 -4.68
N ILE A 105 -14.75 -14.53 -4.16
CA ILE A 105 -14.65 -13.29 -4.97
C ILE A 105 -13.59 -13.41 -6.07
N LEU A 106 -12.44 -14.02 -5.77
CA LEU A 106 -11.38 -14.22 -6.76
C LEU A 106 -11.82 -15.15 -7.88
N ARG A 107 -12.55 -16.22 -7.57
CA ARG A 107 -13.10 -17.15 -8.57
C ARG A 107 -14.17 -16.51 -9.44
N GLU A 108 -15.02 -15.67 -8.85
CA GLU A 108 -15.99 -14.87 -9.62
C GLU A 108 -15.28 -13.91 -10.58
N PHE A 109 -14.24 -13.21 -10.11
CA PHE A 109 -13.45 -12.32 -10.97
C PHE A 109 -12.75 -13.09 -12.10
N GLU A 110 -12.14 -14.24 -11.80
CA GLU A 110 -11.53 -15.12 -12.79
C GLU A 110 -12.55 -15.61 -13.82
N ALA A 111 -13.76 -16.01 -13.41
CA ALA A 111 -14.81 -16.45 -14.32
C ALA A 111 -15.29 -15.34 -15.26
N LEU A 112 -15.31 -14.09 -14.79
CA LEU A 112 -15.77 -12.94 -15.58
C LEU A 112 -14.70 -12.40 -16.55
N TYR A 113 -13.41 -12.51 -16.19
CA TYR A 113 -12.33 -11.78 -16.87
C TYR A 113 -11.08 -12.62 -17.18
N GLY A 114 -11.09 -13.92 -16.88
CA GLY A 114 -9.93 -14.82 -17.03
C GLY A 114 -9.74 -15.40 -18.43
N GLY A 115 -10.50 -14.94 -19.43
CA GLY A 115 -10.37 -15.30 -20.84
C GLY A 115 -9.52 -14.31 -21.64
#